data_AF-A0A7W4P415-F1
#
_entry.id   AF-A0A7W4P415-F1
#
_cell.length_a   1.000
_cell.length_b   1.000
_cell.length_c   1.000
_cell.angle_alpha   90.00
_cell.angle_beta   90.00
_cell.angle_gamma   90.00
#
_symmetry.space_group_name_H-M   'P 1'
#
loop_
_entity.id
_entity.type
_entity.pdbx_description
1 polymer ?
#
loop_
_entity_poly.entity_id
_entity_poly.type
_entity_poly.pdbx_seq_one_letter_code
_entity_poly.pdbx_strand_id
1 'polypeptide(L)'
;MDTNYYFSPTKNAFYPAAWKAIYAASGTWPSDAMAIADAVFAEYGIGQPPAGQIRGVGANGMPAWIAAPTVQVPLNNQAQQALAQAQQTVWAEYGALGQSVPAAWITYQTALRNIISGVDTTSTTLPTAPAAYTD
;
A
#
# COMPACT_ATOMS: atom_id res chain seq x y z
N MET A 1 -14.20 11.84 -36.38
CA MET A 1 -13.81 12.35 -35.05
C MET A 1 -12.33 12.13 -34.94
N ASP A 2 -11.56 13.19 -34.74
CA ASP A 2 -10.11 13.08 -34.61
C ASP A 2 -9.77 12.44 -33.27
N THR A 3 -8.91 11.43 -33.29
CA THR A 3 -8.40 10.78 -32.09
C THR A 3 -7.31 11.66 -31.49
N ASN A 4 -7.57 12.33 -30.36
CA ASN A 4 -6.57 13.16 -29.70
C ASN A 4 -5.67 12.38 -28.73
N TYR A 5 -6.14 11.25 -28.22
CA TYR A 5 -5.41 10.44 -27.24
C TYR A 5 -5.46 8.95 -27.53
N TYR A 6 -4.37 8.28 -27.15
CA TYR A 6 -4.22 6.85 -27.15
C TYR A 6 -3.91 6.37 -25.73
N PHE A 7 -4.35 5.16 -25.38
CA PHE A 7 -4.03 4.50 -24.13
C PHE A 7 -3.26 3.21 -24.38
N SER A 8 -2.23 2.93 -23.59
CA SER A 8 -1.51 1.66 -23.59
C SER A 8 -1.86 0.91 -22.30
N PRO A 9 -2.58 -0.23 -22.40
CA PRO A 9 -2.87 -1.08 -21.25
C PRO A 9 -1.60 -1.56 -20.54
N THR A 10 -0.61 -2.05 -21.28
CA THR A 10 0.63 -2.61 -20.68
C THR A 10 1.43 -1.56 -19.92
N LYS A 11 1.39 -0.30 -20.35
CA LYS A 11 2.09 0.81 -19.69
C LYS A 11 1.22 1.59 -18.71
N ASN A 12 -0.10 1.31 -18.68
CA ASN A 12 -1.10 2.09 -17.94
C ASN A 12 -0.91 3.62 -18.15
N ALA A 13 -0.72 4.02 -19.40
CA ALA A 13 -0.29 5.37 -19.78
C ALA A 13 -1.05 5.90 -21.00
N PHE A 14 -1.24 7.23 -21.01
CA PHE A 14 -1.86 7.96 -22.11
C PHE A 14 -0.82 8.64 -22.99
N TYR A 15 -1.09 8.69 -24.29
CA TYR A 15 -0.22 9.24 -25.31
C TYR A 15 -1.01 10.21 -26.20
N PRO A 16 -0.62 11.48 -26.31
CA PRO A 16 -1.27 12.42 -27.22
C PRO A 16 -0.96 12.06 -28.68
N ALA A 17 -1.98 12.10 -29.53
CA ALA A 17 -1.86 11.82 -30.95
C ALA A 17 -0.88 12.77 -31.66
N ALA A 18 -0.84 14.04 -31.22
CA ALA A 18 0.08 15.06 -31.71
C ALA A 18 1.56 14.66 -31.60
N TRP A 19 1.93 13.77 -30.67
CA TRP A 19 3.31 13.33 -30.47
C TRP A 19 3.60 11.93 -30.99
N LYS A 20 2.62 11.30 -31.66
CA LYS A 20 2.76 9.93 -32.19
C LYS A 20 3.99 9.76 -33.09
N ALA A 21 4.24 10.72 -33.98
CA ALA A 21 5.41 10.68 -34.87
C ALA A 21 6.74 10.70 -34.10
N ILE A 22 6.83 11.49 -33.03
CA ILE A 22 8.03 11.61 -32.18
C ILE A 22 8.26 10.30 -31.39
N TYR A 23 7.21 9.74 -30.81
CA TYR A 23 7.29 8.46 -30.10
C TYR A 23 7.63 7.30 -31.03
N ALA A 24 7.09 7.28 -32.25
CA ALA A 24 7.41 6.28 -33.25
C ALA A 24 8.87 6.38 -33.70
N ALA A 25 9.37 7.60 -33.98
CA ALA A 25 10.75 7.83 -34.38
C ALA A 25 11.77 7.43 -33.29
N SER A 26 11.39 7.55 -32.02
CA SER A 26 12.20 7.11 -30.88
C SER A 26 11.99 5.64 -30.48
N GLY A 27 11.11 4.90 -31.16
CA GLY A 27 10.79 3.51 -30.83
C GLY A 27 10.07 3.34 -29.48
N THR A 28 9.50 4.41 -28.93
CA THR A 28 8.81 4.42 -27.64
C THR A 28 7.29 4.36 -27.76
N TRP A 29 6.76 4.41 -28.99
CA TRP A 29 5.33 4.22 -29.24
C TRP A 29 4.89 2.81 -28.81
N PRO A 30 3.86 2.67 -27.95
CA PRO A 30 3.39 1.37 -27.51
C PRO A 30 2.75 0.59 -28.65
N SER A 31 3.07 -0.70 -28.79
CA SER A 31 2.43 -1.58 -29.77
C SER A 31 0.95 -1.86 -29.46
N ASP A 32 0.56 -1.72 -28.20
CA ASP A 32 -0.79 -1.91 -27.68
C ASP A 32 -1.58 -0.60 -27.52
N ALA A 33 -1.05 0.51 -28.07
CA ALA A 33 -1.70 1.81 -28.00
C ALA A 33 -3.02 1.81 -28.80
N MET A 34 -4.14 1.99 -28.09
CA MET A 34 -5.48 2.05 -28.66
C MET A 34 -6.05 3.46 -28.59
N ALA A 35 -6.79 3.86 -29.62
CA ALA A 35 -7.51 5.14 -29.64
C ALA A 35 -8.58 5.15 -28.54
N ILE A 36 -8.71 6.26 -27.83
CA ILE A 36 -9.73 6.47 -26.80
C ILE A 36 -10.48 7.78 -27.06
N ALA A 37 -11.67 7.91 -26.49
CA ALA A 37 -12.37 9.19 -26.47
C ALA A 37 -11.71 10.16 -25.48
N ASP A 38 -11.74 11.46 -25.79
CA ASP A 38 -11.20 12.51 -24.93
C ASP A 38 -11.83 12.52 -23.54
N ALA A 39 -13.11 12.14 -23.42
CA ALA A 39 -13.78 11.98 -22.14
C ALA A 39 -13.11 10.91 -21.24
N VAL A 40 -12.60 9.83 -21.84
CA VAL A 40 -11.87 8.79 -21.11
C VAL A 40 -10.53 9.33 -20.61
N PHE A 41 -9.82 10.13 -21.43
CA PHE A 41 -8.62 10.81 -20.98
C PHE A 41 -8.91 11.86 -19.89
N ALA A 42 -10.01 12.61 -20.02
CA ALA A 42 -10.44 13.59 -19.03
C ALA A 42 -10.72 12.93 -17.68
N GLU A 43 -11.43 11.80 -17.67
CA GLU A 43 -11.75 11.05 -16.46
C GLU A 43 -10.51 10.41 -15.84
N TYR A 44 -9.76 9.59 -16.59
CA TYR A 44 -8.72 8.73 -16.01
C TYR A 44 -7.29 9.29 -16.13
N GLY A 45 -7.05 10.22 -17.07
CA GLY A 45 -5.74 10.81 -17.33
C GLY A 45 -5.42 12.01 -16.45
N ILE A 46 -6.40 12.90 -16.27
CA ILE A 46 -6.26 14.14 -15.48
C ILE A 46 -7.23 14.20 -14.29
N GLY A 47 -8.30 13.41 -14.30
CA GLY A 47 -9.27 13.36 -13.22
C GLY A 47 -8.68 12.79 -11.94
N GLN A 48 -9.26 13.19 -10.82
CA GLN A 48 -8.87 12.69 -9.50
C GLN A 48 -9.50 11.31 -9.26
N PRO A 49 -8.71 10.31 -8.80
CA PRO A 49 -9.27 9.02 -8.44
C PRO A 49 -10.23 9.15 -7.24
N PRO A 50 -11.27 8.31 -7.17
CA PRO A 50 -12.03 8.12 -5.94
C PRO A 50 -11.14 7.69 -4.77
N ALA A 51 -11.58 7.98 -3.54
CA ALA A 51 -10.83 7.62 -2.34
C ALA A 51 -10.51 6.12 -2.30
N GLY A 52 -9.23 5.78 -2.07
CA GLY A 52 -8.76 4.39 -2.01
C GLY A 52 -8.61 3.72 -3.38
N GLN A 53 -8.70 4.46 -4.49
CA GLN A 53 -8.51 3.94 -5.84
C GLN A 53 -7.32 4.60 -6.55
N ILE A 54 -6.81 3.92 -7.58
CA ILE A 54 -5.79 4.41 -8.50
C ILE A 54 -6.18 4.09 -9.94
N ARG A 55 -5.60 4.77 -10.93
CA ARG A 55 -5.79 4.37 -12.33
C ARG A 55 -5.10 3.03 -12.54
N GLY A 56 -5.86 2.06 -13.03
CA GLY A 56 -5.38 0.78 -13.54
C GLY A 56 -6.02 0.46 -14.88
N VAL A 57 -5.97 -0.82 -15.24
CA VAL A 57 -6.51 -1.36 -16.48
C VAL A 57 -7.63 -2.33 -16.13
N GLY A 58 -8.83 -2.08 -16.66
CA GLY A 58 -9.96 -2.98 -16.51
C GLY A 58 -9.84 -4.24 -17.37
N ALA A 59 -10.72 -5.23 -17.16
CA ALA A 59 -10.71 -6.49 -17.90
C ALA A 59 -10.90 -6.32 -19.42
N ASN A 60 -11.44 -5.18 -19.86
CA ASN A 60 -11.62 -4.82 -21.27
C ASN A 60 -10.39 -4.09 -21.88
N GLY A 61 -9.29 -3.94 -21.13
CA GLY A 61 -8.11 -3.21 -21.58
C GLY A 61 -8.25 -1.68 -21.52
N MET A 62 -9.38 -1.14 -21.06
CA MET A 62 -9.58 0.30 -20.90
C MET A 62 -9.06 0.78 -19.54
N PRO A 63 -8.71 2.07 -19.40
CA PRO A 63 -8.39 2.62 -18.10
C PRO A 63 -9.62 2.52 -17.18
N ALA A 64 -9.37 2.18 -15.92
CA ALA A 64 -10.40 2.07 -14.90
C ALA A 64 -9.83 2.54 -13.57
N TRP A 65 -10.69 3.01 -12.67
CA TRP A 65 -10.30 3.18 -11.27
C TRP A 65 -10.36 1.82 -10.59
N ILE A 66 -9.22 1.34 -10.13
CA ILE A 66 -9.09 0.07 -9.42
C ILE A 66 -8.73 0.35 -7.96
N ALA A 67 -9.04 -0.61 -7.08
CA ALA A 67 -8.62 -0.52 -5.69
C ALA A 67 -7.10 -0.31 -5.62
N ALA A 68 -6.70 0.72 -4.87
CA ALA A 68 -5.28 0.93 -4.59
C ALA A 68 -4.75 -0.33 -3.90
N PRO A 69 -3.55 -0.82 -4.27
CA PRO A 69 -2.94 -1.88 -3.51
C PRO A 69 -2.81 -1.40 -2.07
N THR A 70 -3.42 -2.13 -1.15
CA THR A 70 -3.22 -1.87 0.28
C THR A 70 -1.73 -2.05 0.53
N VAL A 71 -1.02 -0.99 0.91
CA VAL A 71 0.32 -1.14 1.46
C VAL A 71 0.14 -1.84 2.80
N GLN A 72 0.08 -3.17 2.78
CA GLN A 72 0.14 -3.98 3.98
C GLN A 72 1.53 -3.70 4.55
N VAL A 73 1.60 -2.90 5.61
CA VAL A 73 2.84 -2.72 6.36
C VAL A 73 3.30 -4.14 6.72
N PRO A 74 4.51 -4.56 6.33
CA PRO A 74 5.00 -5.89 6.65
C PRO A 74 4.84 -6.20 8.15
N LEU A 75 4.38 -7.40 8.50
CA LEU A 75 4.02 -7.75 9.88
C LEU A 75 5.22 -7.53 10.85
N ASN A 76 6.45 -7.72 10.37
CA ASN A 76 7.67 -7.40 11.13
C ASN A 76 7.76 -5.91 11.48
N ASN A 77 7.44 -5.00 10.55
CA ASN A 77 7.45 -3.56 10.79
C ASN A 77 6.33 -3.17 11.78
N GLN A 78 5.15 -3.79 11.66
CA GLN A 78 4.07 -3.60 12.64
C GLN A 78 4.52 -4.05 14.04
N ALA A 79 5.20 -5.20 14.13
CA ALA A 79 5.67 -5.75 15.39
C ALA A 79 6.78 -4.90 16.02
N GLN A 80 7.67 -4.29 15.22
CA GLN A 80 8.67 -3.33 15.71
C GLN A 80 8.02 -2.12 16.40
N GLN A 81 7.01 -1.53 15.77
CA GLN A 81 6.26 -0.41 16.34
C GLN A 81 5.53 -0.82 17.63
N ALA A 82 4.86 -1.97 17.60
CA ALA A 82 4.16 -2.52 18.76
C ALA A 82 5.10 -2.82 19.93
N LEU A 83 6.32 -3.30 19.66
CA LEU A 83 7.31 -3.62 20.69
C LEU A 83 7.84 -2.35 21.35
N ALA A 84 8.11 -1.30 20.57
CA ALA A 84 8.53 -0.01 21.11
C ALA A 84 7.45 0.58 22.02
N GLN A 85 6.18 0.53 21.61
CA GLN A 85 5.05 0.98 22.43
C GLN A 85 4.92 0.14 23.70
N ALA A 86 5.03 -1.18 23.60
CA ALA A 86 4.95 -2.09 24.75
C ALA A 86 6.03 -1.80 25.78
N GLN A 87 7.27 -1.56 25.34
CA GLN A 87 8.39 -1.22 26.23
C GLN A 87 8.16 0.12 26.94
N GLN A 88 7.61 1.11 26.24
CA GLN A 88 7.27 2.40 26.84
C GLN A 88 6.17 2.25 27.91
N THR A 89 5.10 1.50 27.61
CA THR A 89 4.02 1.22 28.56
C THR A 89 4.54 0.46 29.79
N VAL A 90 5.30 -0.62 29.57
CA VAL A 90 5.83 -1.45 30.66
C VAL A 90 6.79 -0.66 31.55
N TRP A 91 7.61 0.21 30.97
CA TRP A 91 8.46 1.10 31.74
C TRP A 91 7.64 2.07 32.58
N ALA A 92 6.66 2.76 31.97
CA ALA A 92 5.86 3.77 32.67
C ALA A 92 5.02 3.19 33.81
N GLU A 93 4.36 2.05 33.59
CA GLU A 93 3.39 1.48 34.54
C GLU A 93 4.03 0.59 35.60
N TYR A 94 5.13 -0.11 35.28
CA TYR A 94 5.73 -1.07 36.22
C TYR A 94 7.18 -0.69 36.56
N GLY A 95 8.02 -0.52 35.53
CA GLY A 95 9.46 -0.30 35.72
C GLY A 95 9.79 0.95 36.55
N ALA A 96 9.17 2.07 36.21
CA ALA A 96 9.37 3.35 36.90
C ALA A 96 8.82 3.34 38.34
N LEU A 97 7.84 2.48 38.63
CA LEU A 97 7.24 2.32 39.96
C LEU A 97 7.97 1.26 40.82
N GLY A 98 9.00 0.60 40.27
CA GLY A 98 9.68 -0.53 40.92
C GLY A 98 8.79 -1.77 41.06
N GLN A 99 7.70 -1.85 40.30
CA GLN A 99 6.81 -3.00 40.27
C GLN A 99 7.33 -4.07 39.30
N SER A 100 6.95 -5.32 39.55
CA SER A 100 7.24 -6.42 38.62
C SER A 100 6.36 -6.32 37.38
N VAL A 101 6.95 -6.53 36.21
CA VAL A 101 6.23 -6.56 34.94
C VAL A 101 5.33 -7.82 34.90
N PRO A 102 4.02 -7.69 34.59
CA PRO A 102 3.13 -8.84 34.50
C PRO A 102 3.55 -9.84 33.42
N ALA A 103 3.31 -11.13 33.67
CA ALA A 103 3.65 -12.20 32.73
C ALA A 103 3.02 -12.01 31.34
N ALA A 104 1.80 -11.46 31.26
CA ALA A 104 1.13 -11.16 29.99
C ALA A 104 1.93 -10.18 29.12
N TRP A 105 2.54 -9.15 29.72
CA TRP A 105 3.40 -8.19 29.02
C TRP A 105 4.72 -8.81 28.56
N ILE A 106 5.28 -9.74 29.35
CA ILE A 106 6.49 -10.50 28.96
C ILE A 106 6.19 -11.42 27.78
N THR A 107 5.06 -12.14 27.81
CA THR A 107 4.60 -13.01 26.72
C THR A 107 4.34 -12.20 25.45
N TYR A 108 3.63 -11.07 25.55
CA TYR A 108 3.35 -10.19 24.42
C TYR A 108 4.63 -9.68 23.74
N GLN A 109 5.56 -9.10 24.52
CA GLN A 109 6.84 -8.61 23.98
C GLN A 109 7.70 -9.73 23.39
N THR A 110 7.62 -10.94 23.91
CA THR A 110 8.33 -12.10 23.35
C THR A 110 7.73 -12.55 22.02
N ALA A 111 6.40 -12.58 21.91
CA ALA A 111 5.72 -12.87 20.65
C ALA A 111 6.09 -11.84 19.56
N LEU A 112 6.09 -10.55 19.91
CA LEU A 112 6.52 -9.49 18.98
C LEU A 112 7.98 -9.68 18.53
N ARG A 113 8.91 -10.00 19.45
CA ARG A 113 10.31 -10.27 19.08
C ARG A 113 10.46 -11.45 18.14
N ASN A 114 9.66 -12.51 18.29
CA ASN A 114 9.67 -13.66 17.38
C ASN A 114 9.18 -13.32 15.98
N ILE A 115 8.16 -12.46 15.87
CA ILE A 115 7.69 -11.94 14.58
C ILE A 115 8.78 -11.07 13.92
N ILE A 116 9.43 -10.20 14.69
CA ILE A 116 10.49 -9.30 14.19
C ILE A 116 11.71 -10.10 13.71
N SER A 117 12.11 -11.14 14.43
CA SER A 117 13.27 -11.97 14.09
C SER A 117 12.98 -13.00 12.99
N GLY A 118 11.73 -13.13 12.56
CA GLY A 118 11.30 -14.14 11.59
C GLY A 118 11.26 -15.57 12.14
N VAL A 119 11.39 -15.75 13.46
CA VAL A 119 11.19 -17.05 14.13
C VAL A 119 9.72 -17.46 14.04
N ASP A 120 8.82 -16.50 14.18
CA ASP A 120 7.40 -16.73 13.90
C ASP A 120 7.11 -16.48 12.41
N THR A 121 6.89 -17.57 11.69
CA THR A 121 6.52 -17.57 10.27
C THR A 121 5.04 -17.91 10.05
N THR A 122 4.29 -18.13 11.13
CA THR A 122 2.90 -18.61 11.11
C THR A 122 1.89 -17.51 11.39
N SER A 123 2.27 -16.51 12.18
CA SER A 123 1.41 -15.37 12.48
C SER A 123 1.15 -14.52 11.25
N THR A 124 -0.12 -14.22 10.99
CA THR A 124 -0.58 -13.30 9.94
C THR A 124 -1.03 -11.95 10.49
N THR A 125 -1.12 -11.81 11.81
CA THR A 125 -1.56 -10.61 12.52
C THR A 125 -0.78 -10.43 13.81
N LEU A 126 -0.77 -9.21 14.36
CA LEU A 126 -0.17 -8.95 15.65
C LEU A 126 -0.91 -9.67 16.79
N PRO A 127 -0.21 -10.10 17.85
CA PRO A 127 -0.86 -10.53 19.09
C PRO A 127 -1.62 -9.36 19.74
N THR A 128 -2.65 -9.67 20.53
CA THR A 128 -3.40 -8.65 21.27
C THR A 128 -2.58 -8.13 22.45
N ALA A 129 -2.47 -6.81 22.57
CA ALA A 129 -1.80 -6.18 23.70
C ALA A 129 -2.57 -6.46 25.01
N PRO A 130 -1.88 -6.74 26.14
CA PRO A 130 -2.51 -6.84 27.44
C PRO A 130 -3.17 -5.51 27.85
N ALA A 131 -4.17 -5.58 28.74
CA ALA A 131 -4.71 -4.37 29.36
C ALA A 131 -3.62 -3.68 30.20
N ALA A 132 -3.53 -2.36 30.06
CA ALA A 132 -2.79 -1.51 30.97
C ALA A 132 -3.38 -1.61 32.39
N TYR A 133 -2.57 -1.31 33.41
CA TYR A 133 -3.08 -1.21 34.78
C TYR A 133 -4.01 0.01 34.86
N THR A 134 -5.32 -0.21 34.84
CA THR A 134 -6.31 0.80 35.20
C THR A 134 -6.62 0.63 36.69
N ASP A 135 -6.29 1.66 37.47
CA ASP A 135 -6.65 1.81 38.89
C ASP A 135 -8.16 1.70 39.11
#